data_AF-A0A0Q9Q9B3-F1
#
_entry.id   AF-A0A0Q9Q9B3-F1
#
_cell.length_a   1.000
_cell.length_b   1.000
_cell.length_c   1.000
_cell.angle_alpha   90.00
_cell.angle_beta   90.00
_cell.angle_gamma   90.00
#
_symmetry.space_group_name_H-M   'P 1'
#
loop_
_entity.id
_entity.type
_entity.pdbx_description
1 polymer ?
#
loop_
_entity_poly.entity_id
_entity_poly.type
_entity_poly.pdbx_seq_one_letter_code
_entity_poly.pdbx_strand_id
1 'polypeptide(L)'
;MRGRLPTGRWRSRLVGGVVIGVVAYVVSGWLDFAPRPVPLAVMTAVVCTLAWLLLDTVDLAPASWRTAMPPPGDRVDEATSDLRILSSHQQASEPSEAVRDRLVALARSRDPALADALHDEIEPHHRLSPAAIDRILTRIEEVRDRS
;
A
#
# COMPACT_ATOMS: atom_id res chain seq x y z
N MET A 1 -19.33 -4.24 24.56
CA MET A 1 -17.96 -4.34 25.11
C MET A 1 -17.47 -2.92 25.43
N ARG A 2 -17.46 -2.51 26.71
CA ARG A 2 -16.88 -1.23 27.15
C ARG A 2 -15.37 -1.40 27.21
N GLY A 3 -14.65 -0.82 26.24
CA GLY A 3 -13.19 -0.77 26.25
C GLY A 3 -12.71 -0.04 27.51
N ARG A 4 -12.15 -0.77 28.47
CA ARG A 4 -11.36 -0.15 29.54
C ARG A 4 -10.10 0.38 28.87
N LEU A 5 -10.01 1.69 28.70
CA LEU A 5 -8.75 2.33 28.34
C LEU A 5 -7.67 1.84 29.32
N PRO A 6 -6.44 1.57 28.87
CA PRO A 6 -5.33 1.19 29.74
C PRO A 6 -4.93 2.38 30.62
N THR A 7 -5.68 2.59 31.71
CA THR A 7 -5.58 3.75 32.60
C THR A 7 -4.21 3.89 33.26
N GLY A 8 -3.48 2.80 33.44
CA GLY A 8 -2.15 2.79 34.05
C GLY A 8 -1.09 3.52 33.21
N ARG A 9 -1.01 3.25 31.90
CA ARG A 9 0.00 3.85 31.01
C ARG A 9 -0.22 5.36 30.87
N TRP A 10 -1.47 5.78 30.71
CA TRP A 10 -1.83 7.20 30.61
C TRP A 10 -1.63 7.97 31.91
N ARG A 11 -1.93 7.37 33.08
CA ARG A 11 -1.60 7.98 34.38
C ARG A 11 -0.10 8.15 34.57
N SER A 12 0.70 7.15 34.20
CA SER A 12 2.17 7.25 34.28
C SER A 12 2.71 8.41 33.43
N ARG A 13 2.16 8.61 32.22
CA ARG A 13 2.53 9.75 31.35
C ARG A 13 2.17 11.08 32.01
N LEU A 14 0.93 11.24 32.47
CA LEU A 14 0.51 12.48 33.15
C LEU A 14 1.39 12.81 34.36
N VAL A 15 1.68 11.82 35.21
CA VAL A 15 2.59 11.99 36.37
C VAL A 15 3.98 12.40 35.90
N GLY A 16 4.54 11.73 34.88
CA GLY A 16 5.83 12.10 34.31
C GLY A 16 5.88 13.53 33.77
N GLY A 17 4.85 13.95 33.03
CA GLY A 17 4.76 15.32 32.50
C GLY A 17 4.66 16.37 33.61
N VAL A 18 3.92 16.10 34.68
CA VAL A 18 3.85 16.97 35.86
C VAL A 18 5.22 17.09 36.54
N VAL A 19 5.91 15.96 36.75
CA VAL A 19 7.26 15.95 37.36
C VAL A 19 8.24 16.77 36.53
N ILE A 20 8.24 16.60 35.20
CA ILE A 20 9.08 17.39 34.28
C ILE A 20 8.78 18.88 34.41
N GLY A 21 7.50 19.27 34.45
CA GLY A 21 7.11 20.67 34.61
C GLY A 21 7.56 21.28 35.93
N VAL A 22 7.43 20.54 37.03
CA VAL A 22 7.91 20.99 38.35
C VAL A 22 9.43 21.16 38.35
N VAL A 23 10.18 20.20 37.81
CA VAL A 23 11.64 20.29 37.71
C VAL A 23 12.05 21.49 36.85
N ALA A 24 11.43 21.67 35.68
CA ALA A 24 11.69 22.81 34.81
C ALA A 24 11.43 24.14 35.52
N TYR A 25 10.33 24.25 36.27
CA TYR A 25 10.00 25.46 37.03
C TYR A 25 11.05 25.78 38.09
N VAL A 26 11.47 24.78 38.88
CA VAL A 26 12.51 24.94 39.91
C VAL A 26 13.84 25.36 39.29
N VAL A 27 14.26 24.69 38.21
CA VAL A 27 15.52 24.99 37.51
C VAL A 27 15.49 26.40 36.89
N SER A 28 14.37 26.80 36.26
CA SER A 28 14.21 28.16 35.74
C SER A 28 14.24 29.22 36.83
N GLY A 29 13.67 28.95 38.00
CA GLY A 29 13.78 29.83 39.16
C GLY A 29 15.22 29.95 39.66
N TRP A 30 15.97 28.84 39.65
CA TRP A 30 17.39 28.82 40.05
C TRP A 30 18.31 29.55 39.08
N LEU A 31 17.93 29.60 37.80
CA LEU A 31 18.62 30.31 36.73
C LEU A 31 18.17 31.78 36.59
N ASP A 32 17.39 32.31 37.54
CA ASP A 32 16.84 33.67 37.53
C ASP A 32 16.01 34.04 36.28
N PHE A 33 15.44 33.05 35.59
CA PHE A 33 14.60 33.28 34.40
C PHE A 33 13.21 33.86 34.72
N ALA A 34 12.90 34.13 36.00
CA ALA A 34 11.58 34.60 36.48
C ALA A 34 10.40 33.89 35.79
N PRO A 35 10.32 32.55 35.87
CA PRO A 35 9.38 31.77 35.06
C PRO A 35 7.93 32.13 35.40
N ARG A 36 7.17 32.54 34.37
CA ARG A 36 5.72 32.67 34.49
C ARG A 36 5.11 31.26 34.47
N PRO A 37 4.27 30.90 35.46
CA PRO A 37 3.82 29.52 35.64
C PRO A 37 2.94 29.03 34.49
N VAL A 38 2.06 29.88 33.96
CA VAL A 38 1.13 29.51 32.88
C VAL A 38 1.85 29.25 31.55
N PRO A 39 2.72 30.15 31.02
CA PRO A 39 3.48 29.86 29.81
C PRO A 39 4.37 28.62 29.93
N LEU A 40 5.02 28.42 31.09
CA LEU A 40 5.87 27.26 31.31
C LEU A 40 5.07 25.95 31.29
N ALA A 41 3.90 25.92 31.93
CA ALA A 41 3.02 24.75 31.93
C ALA A 41 2.56 24.39 30.51
N VAL A 42 2.18 25.39 29.71
CA VAL A 42 1.80 25.19 28.30
C VAL A 42 2.96 24.63 27.49
N MET A 43 4.15 25.25 27.59
CA MET A 43 5.34 24.77 26.89
C MET A 43 5.69 23.33 27.29
N THR A 44 5.65 23.03 28.58
CA THR A 44 5.91 21.67 29.10
C THR A 44 4.91 20.67 28.53
N ALA A 45 3.63 21.02 28.49
CA ALA A 45 2.59 20.17 27.91
C ALA A 45 2.83 19.91 26.42
N VAL A 46 3.21 20.93 25.64
CA VAL A 46 3.54 20.79 24.22
C VAL A 46 4.74 19.86 24.02
N VAL A 47 5.83 20.08 24.76
CA VAL A 47 7.05 19.26 24.68
C VAL A 47 6.76 17.81 25.06
N CYS A 48 6.02 17.57 26.15
CA CYS A 48 5.65 16.22 26.58
C CYS A 48 4.75 15.54 25.56
N THR A 49 3.80 16.27 24.96
CA THR A 49 2.91 15.73 23.92
C THR A 49 3.70 15.29 22.70
N LEU A 50 4.63 16.11 22.22
CA LEU A 50 5.49 15.77 21.09
C LEU A 50 6.40 14.58 21.40
N ALA A 51 7.01 14.55 22.60
CA ALA A 51 7.87 13.46 23.02
C ALA A 51 7.09 12.12 23.12
N TRP A 52 5.90 12.14 23.69
CA TRP A 52 5.07 10.93 23.77
C TRP A 52 4.54 10.49 22.41
N LEU A 53 4.21 11.43 21.53
CA LEU A 53 3.83 11.10 20.14
C LEU A 53 4.98 10.38 19.44
N LEU A 54 6.21 10.91 19.57
CA LEU A 54 7.40 10.27 19.00
C LEU A 54 7.63 8.87 19.58
N LEU A 55 7.55 8.71 20.89
CA LEU A 55 7.69 7.40 21.53
C LEU A 55 6.59 6.42 21.07
N ASP A 56 5.36 6.89 20.92
CA ASP A 56 4.26 6.08 20.40
C ASP A 56 4.53 5.64 18.96
N THR A 57 5.21 6.44 18.13
CA THR A 57 5.59 6.01 16.78
C THR A 57 6.67 4.93 16.76
N VAL A 58 7.57 4.92 17.76
CA VAL A 58 8.67 3.94 17.84
C VAL A 58 8.21 2.62 18.45
N ASP A 59 7.25 2.65 19.38
CA ASP A 59 6.67 1.46 20.03
C ASP A 59 5.66 0.70 19.15
N LEU A 60 5.35 1.21 17.95
CA LEU A 60 4.49 0.48 17.01
C LEU A 60 5.26 -0.71 16.46
N ALA A 61 4.72 -1.91 16.69
CA ALA A 61 5.17 -3.10 15.97
C ALA A 61 5.15 -2.78 14.46
N PRO A 62 6.20 -3.12 13.70
CA PRO A 62 6.22 -2.89 12.27
C PRO A 62 4.93 -3.47 11.69
N ALA A 63 4.21 -2.64 10.93
CA ALA A 63 2.94 -3.04 10.34
C ALA A 63 3.17 -4.26 9.46
N SER A 64 3.00 -5.44 10.04
CA SER A 64 3.02 -6.68 9.30
C SER A 64 1.71 -6.68 8.53
N TRP A 65 1.80 -6.45 7.22
CA TRP A 65 0.71 -6.78 6.32
C TRP A 65 0.48 -8.28 6.48
N ARG A 66 -0.43 -8.65 7.38
CA ARG A 66 -1.05 -9.97 7.34
C ARG A 66 -1.91 -9.92 6.09
N THR A 67 -1.29 -10.27 4.97
CA THR A 67 -2.00 -10.80 3.82
C THR A 67 -2.74 -12.04 4.33
N ALA A 68 -3.91 -11.81 4.94
CA ALA A 68 -4.98 -12.78 4.90
C ALA A 68 -5.38 -12.83 3.43
N MET A 69 -4.58 -13.51 2.62
CA MET A 69 -5.00 -13.92 1.30
C MET A 69 -6.25 -14.76 1.53
N PRO A 70 -7.41 -14.33 1.00
CA PRO A 70 -8.50 -15.26 0.81
C PRO A 70 -7.93 -16.48 0.07
N PRO A 71 -8.40 -17.71 0.34
CA PRO A 71 -8.01 -18.85 -0.49
C PRO A 71 -8.21 -18.45 -1.96
N PRO A 72 -7.22 -18.71 -2.84
CA PRO A 72 -7.20 -18.17 -4.20
C PRO A 72 -8.54 -18.42 -4.87
N GLY A 73 -9.31 -17.35 -5.00
CA GLY A 73 -10.50 -17.31 -5.83
C GLY A 73 -9.99 -17.09 -7.23
N ASP A 74 -9.61 -18.20 -7.88
CA ASP A 74 -8.88 -18.34 -9.16
C ASP A 74 -9.38 -17.45 -10.31
N ARG A 75 -10.56 -16.82 -10.20
CA ARG A 75 -11.18 -16.01 -11.25
C ARG A 75 -11.09 -14.49 -11.06
N VAL A 76 -11.01 -13.98 -9.83
CA VAL A 76 -11.11 -12.52 -9.57
C VAL A 76 -9.74 -11.85 -9.60
N ASP A 77 -8.71 -12.57 -9.15
CA ASP A 77 -7.33 -12.10 -9.14
C ASP A 77 -6.72 -12.05 -10.55
N GLU A 78 -7.11 -12.98 -11.43
CA GLU A 78 -6.63 -13.00 -12.83
C GLU A 78 -7.23 -11.85 -13.65
N ALA A 79 -8.54 -11.61 -13.58
CA ALA A 79 -9.18 -10.48 -14.26
C ALA A 79 -8.63 -9.11 -13.80
N THR A 80 -8.31 -8.98 -12.51
CA THR A 80 -7.73 -7.75 -11.96
C THR A 80 -6.28 -7.57 -12.37
N SER A 81 -5.51 -8.66 -12.43
CA SER A 81 -4.14 -8.68 -12.96
C SER A 81 -4.11 -8.29 -14.45
N ASP A 82 -5.04 -8.82 -15.24
CA ASP A 82 -5.13 -8.55 -16.68
C ASP A 82 -5.46 -7.08 -16.96
N LEU A 83 -6.40 -6.49 -16.21
CA LEU A 83 -6.72 -5.05 -16.30
C LEU A 83 -5.54 -4.16 -15.90
N ARG A 84 -4.73 -4.59 -14.92
CA ARG A 84 -3.54 -3.85 -14.50
C ARG A 84 -2.43 -3.91 -15.55
N ILE A 85 -2.23 -5.06 -16.18
CA ILE A 85 -1.26 -5.24 -17.26
C ILE A 85 -1.69 -4.45 -18.49
N LEU A 86 -2.97 -4.51 -18.87
CA LEU A 86 -3.54 -3.73 -19.99
C LEU A 86 -3.42 -2.22 -19.76
N SER A 87 -3.73 -1.73 -18.55
CA SER A 87 -3.60 -0.30 -18.25
C SER A 87 -2.14 0.15 -18.23
N SER A 88 -1.21 -0.68 -17.74
CA SER A 88 0.22 -0.40 -17.77
C SER A 88 0.79 -0.34 -19.19
N HIS A 89 0.31 -1.21 -20.10
CA HIS A 89 0.74 -1.22 -21.51
C HIS A 89 0.14 -0.04 -22.31
N GLN A 90 -1.08 0.39 -21.99
CA GLN A 90 -1.67 1.59 -22.60
C GLN A 90 -1.02 2.89 -22.13
N GLN A 91 -0.51 2.93 -20.90
CA GLN A 91 0.19 4.08 -20.33
C GLN A 91 1.69 4.10 -20.65
N ALA A 92 2.28 2.97 -21.06
CA ALA A 92 3.69 2.89 -21.45
C ALA A 92 3.96 3.66 -22.74
N SER A 93 5.02 4.48 -22.72
CA SER A 93 5.48 5.27 -23.87
C SER A 93 6.19 4.43 -24.94
N GLU A 94 6.60 3.20 -24.59
CA GLU A 94 7.24 2.23 -25.48
C GLU A 94 6.39 0.96 -25.57
N PRO A 95 6.24 0.34 -26.75
CA PRO A 95 5.48 -0.90 -26.93
C PRO A 95 6.15 -2.04 -26.14
N SER A 96 5.48 -2.57 -25.11
CA SER A 96 6.05 -3.64 -24.29
C SER A 96 5.69 -5.04 -24.81
N GLU A 97 6.70 -5.90 -24.94
CA GLU A 97 6.56 -7.31 -25.36
C GLU A 97 5.75 -8.16 -24.37
N ALA A 98 5.56 -7.67 -23.15
CA ALA A 98 4.85 -8.36 -22.07
C ALA A 98 3.39 -8.71 -22.42
N VAL A 99 2.70 -7.88 -23.20
CA VAL A 99 1.31 -8.16 -23.62
C VAL A 99 1.27 -9.27 -24.68
N ARG A 100 2.23 -9.27 -25.62
CA ARG A 100 2.38 -10.34 -26.62
C ARG A 100 2.64 -11.68 -25.95
N ASP A 101 3.62 -11.73 -25.06
CA ASP A 101 4.02 -12.98 -24.40
C ASP A 101 2.88 -13.55 -23.54
N ARG A 102 2.06 -12.68 -22.94
CA ARG A 102 0.87 -13.09 -22.19
C ARG A 102 -0.26 -13.57 -23.09
N LEU A 103 -0.52 -12.93 -24.23
CA LEU A 103 -1.51 -13.38 -25.22
C LEU A 103 -1.11 -14.74 -25.83
N VAL A 104 0.17 -14.94 -26.14
CA VAL A 104 0.69 -16.23 -26.62
C VAL A 104 0.59 -17.31 -25.53
N ALA A 105 0.89 -16.98 -24.27
CA ALA A 105 0.70 -17.90 -23.15
C ALA A 105 -0.77 -18.28 -22.94
N LEU A 106 -1.68 -17.31 -23.04
CA LEU A 106 -3.13 -17.55 -22.96
C LEU A 106 -3.62 -18.45 -24.10
N ALA A 107 -3.18 -18.18 -25.34
CA ALA A 107 -3.50 -19.01 -26.49
C ALA A 107 -2.96 -20.44 -26.30
N ARG A 108 -1.70 -20.61 -25.85
CA ARG A 108 -1.07 -21.92 -25.63
C ARG A 108 -1.78 -22.77 -24.58
N SER A 109 -2.35 -22.14 -23.56
CA SER A 109 -3.14 -22.83 -22.55
C SER A 109 -4.45 -23.43 -23.08
N ARG A 110 -4.94 -22.95 -24.22
CA ARG A 110 -6.23 -23.35 -24.81
C ARG A 110 -6.05 -24.18 -26.08
N ASP A 111 -5.23 -23.70 -27.01
CA ASP A 111 -4.90 -24.38 -28.26
C ASP A 111 -3.44 -24.05 -28.66
N PRO A 112 -2.53 -25.05 -28.65
CA PRO A 112 -1.15 -24.86 -29.06
C PRO A 112 -0.99 -24.34 -30.50
N ALA A 113 -1.86 -24.76 -31.44
CA ALA A 113 -1.79 -24.34 -32.84
C ALA A 113 -2.21 -22.87 -33.01
N LEU A 114 -3.13 -22.39 -32.16
CA LEU A 114 -3.53 -20.98 -32.12
C LEU A 114 -2.41 -20.08 -31.56
N ALA A 115 -1.60 -20.60 -30.64
CA ALA A 115 -0.48 -19.87 -30.07
C ALA A 115 0.62 -19.60 -31.10
N ASP A 116 0.92 -20.59 -31.96
CA ASP A 116 1.93 -20.46 -33.00
C ASP A 116 1.47 -19.48 -34.09
N ALA A 117 0.21 -19.57 -34.52
CA ALA A 117 -0.38 -18.62 -35.47
C ALA A 117 -0.39 -17.17 -34.92
N LEU A 118 -0.65 -17.00 -33.62
CA LEU A 118 -0.66 -15.68 -32.98
C LEU A 118 0.75 -15.10 -32.78
N HIS A 119 1.75 -15.98 -32.57
CA HIS A 119 3.14 -15.58 -32.49
C HIS A 119 3.65 -15.04 -33.83
N ASP A 120 3.23 -15.65 -34.94
CA ASP A 120 3.56 -15.21 -36.30
C ASP A 120 2.80 -13.94 -36.72
N GLU A 121 1.59 -13.72 -36.20
CA GLU A 121 0.73 -12.57 -36.54
C GLU A 121 1.07 -11.29 -35.76
N ILE A 122 1.62 -11.40 -34.54
CA ILE A 122 1.96 -10.25 -33.69
C ILE A 122 3.42 -9.84 -33.89
N GLU A 123 3.63 -8.86 -34.77
CA GLU A 123 4.97 -8.35 -35.06
C GLU A 123 5.58 -7.61 -33.84
N PRO A 124 6.85 -7.85 -33.46
CA PRO A 124 7.41 -7.45 -32.16
C PRO A 124 7.42 -5.94 -31.88
N HIS A 125 7.26 -5.11 -32.92
CA HIS A 125 7.52 -3.67 -32.86
C HIS A 125 6.26 -2.82 -33.09
N HIS A 126 5.09 -3.42 -33.25
CA HIS A 126 3.86 -2.67 -33.50
C HIS A 126 2.99 -2.56 -32.24
N ARG A 127 2.59 -1.33 -31.91
CA ARG A 127 1.67 -1.09 -30.78
C ARG A 127 0.31 -1.69 -31.12
N LEU A 128 -0.10 -2.73 -30.39
CA LEU A 128 -1.40 -3.35 -30.57
C LEU A 128 -2.50 -2.35 -30.17
N SER A 129 -3.38 -2.03 -31.10
CA SER A 129 -4.54 -1.18 -30.80
C SER A 129 -5.54 -1.95 -29.93
N PRO A 130 -6.34 -1.27 -29.10
CA PRO A 130 -7.38 -1.93 -28.29
C PRO A 130 -8.33 -2.81 -29.11
N ALA A 131 -8.67 -2.39 -30.34
CA ALA A 131 -9.52 -3.15 -31.24
C ALA A 131 -8.84 -4.44 -31.78
N ALA A 132 -7.51 -4.43 -31.92
CA ALA A 132 -6.75 -5.63 -32.28
C ALA A 132 -6.70 -6.63 -31.12
N ILE A 133 -6.50 -6.14 -29.89
CA ILE A 133 -6.52 -6.97 -28.67
C ILE A 133 -7.90 -7.61 -28.49
N ASP A 134 -8.97 -6.84 -28.66
CA ASP A 134 -10.35 -7.33 -28.52
C ASP A 134 -10.69 -8.40 -29.56
N ARG A 135 -10.25 -8.21 -30.82
CA ARG A 135 -10.40 -9.22 -31.89
C ARG A 135 -9.67 -10.51 -31.56
N ILE A 136 -8.45 -10.42 -31.02
CA ILE A 136 -7.66 -11.59 -30.63
C ILE A 136 -8.32 -12.32 -29.46
N LEU A 137 -8.76 -11.59 -28.43
CA LEU A 137 -9.46 -12.17 -27.28
C LEU A 137 -10.76 -12.87 -27.69
N THR A 138 -11.55 -12.24 -28.56
CA THR A 138 -12.77 -12.84 -29.14
C THR A 138 -12.46 -14.14 -29.87
N ARG A 139 -11.41 -14.17 -30.70
CA ARG A 139 -10.98 -15.37 -31.42
C ARG A 139 -10.54 -16.50 -30.47
N ILE A 140 -9.86 -16.17 -29.38
CA ILE A 140 -9.45 -17.16 -28.36
C ILE A 140 -10.67 -17.68 -27.58
N GLU A 141 -11.70 -16.86 -27.36
CA GLU A 141 -12.96 -17.27 -26.74
C GLU A 141 -13.80 -18.19 -27.65
N GLU A 142 -13.89 -17.88 -28.94
CA GLU A 142 -14.61 -18.69 -29.94
C GLU A 142 -14.02 -20.11 -30.13
N VAL A 143 -12.73 -20.30 -29.86
CA VAL A 143 -12.08 -21.63 -29.91
C VAL A 143 -12.41 -22.44 -28.65
N ARG A 144 -12.48 -21.78 -27.49
CA ARG A 144 -12.90 -22.40 -26.22
C ARG A 144 -14.32 -22.94 -26.32
N ASP A 145 -15.24 -22.16 -26.88
CA ASP A 145 -16.67 -22.53 -26.90
C ASP A 145 -16.99 -23.65 -27.92
N ARG A 146 -16.04 -24.00 -28.80
CA ARG A 146 -16.16 -25.11 -29.76
C ARG A 146 -15.47 -26.41 -29.33
N SER A 147 -14.70 -26.37 -28.24
CA SER A 147 -13.97 -27.51 -27.66
C SER A 147 -14.79 -28.17 -26.55
#